data_AF-A0A413W4G4-F1
#
_entry.id   AF-A0A413W4G4-F1
#
_cell.length_a   1.000
_cell.length_b   1.000
_cell.length_c   1.000
_cell.angle_alpha   90.00
_cell.angle_beta   90.00
_cell.angle_gamma   90.00
#
_symmetry.space_group_name_H-M   'P 1'
#
loop_
_entity.id
_entity.type
_entity.pdbx_description
1 polymer ?
#
loop_
_entity_poly.entity_id
_entity_poly.type
_entity_poly.pdbx_seq_one_letter_code
_entity_poly.pdbx_strand_id
1 'polypeptide(L)'
;MESFGKVQEESIQKIENLFHVVLPEDYTKFLLDFNGGVIFNTEPGEVYQLGVNPPADIASGRIAEVRSRSMSCNCMTRTSQQECRGILELKDIAQFINIDVLYGIDTGKSECDIEYWTDKYFDELLENTIIIGDSLQHGFIVMICAGENAGVYYYDDSYYFEESNDEGNVYWIAENFEEFWKMLKNY
;
A
#
# COMPACT_ATOMS: atom_id res chain seq x y z
N MET A 1 2.53 -1.81 -11.99
CA MET A 1 3.26 -2.41 -10.87
C MET A 1 4.56 -3.00 -11.38
N GLU A 2 5.65 -2.79 -10.65
CA GLU A 2 6.88 -3.57 -10.74
C GLU A 2 6.88 -4.59 -9.59
N SER A 3 6.90 -5.87 -9.91
CA SER A 3 6.77 -6.98 -8.96
C SER A 3 8.10 -7.26 -8.24
N PHE A 4 8.04 -7.73 -6.99
CA PHE A 4 9.22 -8.17 -6.24
C PHE A 4 9.70 -9.59 -6.62
N GLY A 5 9.09 -10.20 -7.63
CA GLY A 5 9.48 -11.48 -8.19
C GLY A 5 8.56 -12.62 -7.78
N LYS A 6 9.16 -13.78 -7.47
CA LYS A 6 8.44 -15.01 -7.17
C LYS A 6 8.71 -15.43 -5.73
N VAL A 7 7.66 -15.92 -5.08
CA VAL A 7 7.72 -16.55 -3.76
C VAL A 7 7.28 -18.00 -3.88
N GLN A 8 7.63 -18.82 -2.89
CA GLN A 8 7.19 -20.22 -2.78
C GLN A 8 6.07 -20.34 -1.73
N GLU A 9 5.25 -21.38 -1.87
CA GLU A 9 4.18 -21.68 -0.90
C GLU A 9 4.71 -21.83 0.53
N GLU A 10 5.94 -22.34 0.72
CA GLU A 10 6.57 -22.45 2.04
C GLU A 10 6.74 -21.09 2.73
N SER A 11 7.08 -20.03 1.99
CA SER A 11 7.20 -18.69 2.57
C SER A 11 5.84 -18.11 2.93
N ILE A 12 4.80 -18.40 2.15
CA ILE A 12 3.41 -18.02 2.50
C ILE A 12 2.99 -18.73 3.79
N GLN A 13 3.27 -20.03 3.90
CA GLN A 13 2.96 -20.81 5.09
C GLN A 13 3.70 -20.29 6.34
N LYS A 14 4.90 -19.71 6.19
CA LYS A 14 5.61 -19.04 7.30
C LYS A 14 4.85 -17.84 7.82
N ILE A 15 4.35 -16.97 6.92
CA ILE A 15 3.52 -15.81 7.29
C ILE A 15 2.24 -16.25 8.00
N GLU A 16 1.54 -17.24 7.45
CA GLU A 16 0.33 -17.81 8.05
C GLU A 16 0.58 -18.34 9.47
N ASN A 17 1.66 -19.10 9.64
CA ASN A 17 2.02 -19.66 10.94
C ASN A 17 2.47 -18.58 11.94
N LEU A 18 3.18 -17.56 11.47
CA LEU A 18 3.72 -16.49 12.30
C LEU A 18 2.61 -15.61 12.88
N PHE A 19 1.63 -15.23 12.05
CA PHE A 19 0.52 -14.37 12.46
C PHE A 19 -0.75 -15.14 12.83
N HIS A 20 -0.70 -16.48 12.82
CA HIS A 20 -1.82 -17.36 13.10
C HIS A 20 -3.05 -17.09 12.22
N VAL A 21 -2.81 -16.80 10.94
CA VAL A 21 -3.85 -16.52 9.94
C VAL A 21 -3.85 -17.57 8.83
N VAL A 22 -4.94 -17.63 8.06
CA VAL A 22 -4.99 -18.33 6.77
C VAL A 22 -5.22 -17.28 5.70
N LEU A 23 -4.30 -17.15 4.75
CA LEU A 23 -4.43 -16.14 3.71
C LEU A 23 -5.52 -16.56 2.71
N PRO A 24 -6.38 -15.62 2.27
CA PRO A 24 -7.33 -15.87 1.19
C PRO A 24 -6.64 -16.41 -0.09
N GLU A 25 -7.35 -17.28 -0.82
CA GLU A 25 -6.81 -17.96 -2.02
C GLU A 25 -6.40 -16.95 -3.12
N ASP A 26 -7.20 -15.90 -3.30
CA ASP A 26 -6.95 -14.82 -4.26
C ASP A 26 -5.69 -14.01 -3.93
N TYR A 27 -5.44 -13.73 -2.64
CA TYR A 27 -4.22 -13.07 -2.19
C TYR A 27 -3.00 -13.99 -2.29
N THR A 28 -3.14 -15.26 -1.91
CA THR A 28 -2.07 -16.26 -2.05
C THR A 28 -1.64 -16.38 -3.51
N LYS A 29 -2.59 -16.43 -4.44
CA LYS A 29 -2.31 -16.43 -5.87
C LYS A 29 -1.58 -15.17 -6.31
N PHE A 30 -1.97 -13.99 -5.82
CA PHE A 30 -1.25 -12.75 -6.09
C PHE A 30 0.20 -12.80 -5.60
N LEU A 31 0.45 -13.33 -4.40
CA LEU A 31 1.81 -13.49 -3.87
C LEU A 31 2.64 -14.46 -4.73
N LEU A 32 2.08 -15.61 -5.14
CA LEU A 32 2.76 -16.55 -6.02
C LEU A 32 3.03 -15.96 -7.42
N ASP A 33 2.13 -15.11 -7.91
CA ASP A 33 2.26 -14.49 -9.23
C ASP A 33 3.24 -13.31 -9.24
N PHE A 34 3.23 -12.48 -8.20
CA PHE A 34 3.91 -11.19 -8.17
C PHE A 34 4.77 -10.91 -6.93
N ASN A 35 4.49 -11.59 -5.81
CA ASN A 35 5.10 -11.36 -4.50
C ASN A 35 5.05 -9.89 -4.07
N GLY A 36 3.92 -9.22 -4.26
CA GLY A 36 3.81 -7.76 -4.05
C GLY A 36 4.39 -6.95 -5.21
N GLY A 37 4.65 -5.67 -4.96
CA GLY A 37 5.31 -4.79 -5.90
C GLY A 37 5.02 -3.31 -5.69
N VAL A 38 5.84 -2.48 -6.34
CA VAL A 38 5.68 -1.02 -6.38
C VAL A 38 4.65 -0.64 -7.43
N ILE A 39 3.64 0.14 -7.04
CA ILE A 39 2.60 0.66 -7.93
C ILE A 39 3.08 1.98 -8.52
N PHE A 40 3.14 2.05 -9.86
CA PHE A 40 3.54 3.28 -10.54
C PHE A 40 2.35 4.20 -10.70
N ASN A 41 2.34 5.25 -9.90
CA ASN A 41 1.42 6.36 -10.01
C ASN A 41 1.97 7.35 -11.04
N THR A 42 1.42 7.32 -12.25
CA THR A 42 1.68 8.40 -13.21
C THR A 42 0.60 9.44 -13.05
N GLU A 43 0.90 10.51 -12.32
CA GLU A 43 0.21 11.76 -12.59
C GLU A 43 0.64 12.27 -13.97
N PRO A 44 -0.26 12.92 -14.74
CA PRO A 44 0.16 13.71 -15.87
C PRO A 44 0.95 14.94 -15.37
N GLY A 45 2.25 14.76 -15.09
CA GLY A 45 3.19 15.88 -14.92
C GLY A 45 4.03 15.92 -13.65
N GLU A 46 3.83 15.04 -12.66
CA GLU A 46 4.63 15.06 -11.42
C GLU A 46 5.62 13.89 -11.35
N VAL A 47 6.90 14.23 -11.18
CA VAL A 47 7.98 13.28 -10.89
C VAL A 47 8.07 13.17 -9.37
N TYR A 48 7.51 12.10 -8.81
CA TYR A 48 7.74 11.75 -7.41
C TYR A 48 9.22 11.38 -7.24
N GLN A 49 9.96 12.14 -6.42
CA GLN A 49 11.26 11.68 -5.93
C GLN A 49 10.99 10.62 -4.87
N LEU A 50 11.33 9.37 -5.16
CA LEU A 50 11.43 8.32 -4.15
C LEU A 50 12.48 8.74 -3.11
N GLY A 51 12.03 9.10 -1.92
CA GLY A 51 12.89 9.23 -0.74
C GLY A 51 12.44 10.29 0.26
N VAL A 52 11.76 9.87 1.33
CA VAL A 52 12.22 9.90 2.74
C VAL A 52 11.15 9.25 3.64
N ASN A 53 11.53 8.35 4.54
CA ASN A 53 10.67 7.87 5.63
C ASN A 53 10.81 8.83 6.86
N PRO A 54 9.73 9.36 7.48
CA PRO A 54 9.75 10.29 8.63
C PRO A 54 9.90 9.51 9.96
N PRO A 55 10.43 10.07 11.09
CA PRO A 55 9.95 11.27 11.81
C PRO A 55 11.09 12.13 12.44
N ALA A 56 12.21 12.31 11.75
CA ALA A 56 13.35 13.06 12.30
C ALA A 56 13.35 14.57 11.96
N ASP A 57 12.71 14.98 10.86
CA ASP A 57 12.93 16.33 10.30
C ASP A 57 11.97 17.40 10.85
N ILE A 58 10.82 17.01 11.41
CA ILE A 58 9.95 17.94 12.15
C ILE A 58 10.63 18.40 13.46
N ALA A 59 11.55 17.60 14.00
CA ALA A 59 12.28 17.92 15.22
C ALA A 59 13.42 18.95 15.04
N SER A 60 13.77 19.36 13.82
CA SER A 60 14.90 20.29 13.58
C SER A 60 14.53 21.69 13.06
N GLY A 61 13.25 21.99 12.79
CA GLY A 61 12.81 23.36 12.49
C GLY A 61 13.53 24.06 11.32
N ARG A 62 13.93 23.33 10.26
CA ARG A 62 14.52 23.92 9.06
C ARG A 62 13.63 23.69 7.85
N ILE A 63 12.76 24.66 7.58
CA ILE A 63 12.07 24.79 6.29
C ILE A 63 13.14 25.18 5.25
N ALA A 64 13.32 24.36 4.22
CA ALA A 64 13.99 24.78 2.99
C ALA A 64 13.00 24.68 1.83
N GLU A 65 12.59 25.83 1.32
CA GLU A 65 11.77 26.03 0.12
C GLU A 65 12.50 25.43 -1.10
N VAL A 66 12.05 24.26 -1.60
CA VAL A 66 12.55 23.72 -2.87
C VAL A 66 11.79 24.37 -4.01
N ARG A 67 12.32 25.48 -4.52
CA ARG A 67 11.88 26.08 -5.79
C ARG A 67 12.28 25.19 -6.95
N SER A 68 11.29 24.78 -7.75
CA SER A 68 11.45 24.04 -8.99
C SER A 68 12.46 24.71 -9.93
N ARG A 69 13.48 23.98 -10.39
CA ARG A 69 14.22 24.33 -11.61
C ARG A 69 14.12 23.17 -12.58
N SER A 70 13.33 23.41 -13.62
CA SER A 70 13.22 22.60 -14.82
C SER A 70 14.60 22.39 -15.45
N MET A 71 14.92 21.14 -15.81
CA MET A 71 15.90 20.85 -16.85
C MET A 71 15.32 19.80 -17.79
N SER A 72 15.30 20.14 -19.07
CA SER A 72 14.63 19.42 -20.13
C SER A 72 15.38 18.14 -20.50
N CYS A 73 14.64 17.06 -20.75
CA CYS A 73 15.07 16.02 -21.67
C CYS A 73 14.01 15.84 -22.75
N ASN A 74 14.33 16.36 -23.93
CA ASN A 74 13.63 16.03 -25.17
C ASN A 74 13.76 14.53 -25.46
N CYS A 75 12.67 13.77 -25.31
CA CYS A 75 12.50 12.48 -25.95
C CYS A 75 11.04 12.27 -26.36
N MET A 76 10.79 12.52 -27.65
CA MET A 76 9.77 11.96 -28.56
C MET A 76 8.27 11.94 -28.17
N THR A 77 7.48 12.52 -29.07
CA THR A 77 6.01 12.52 -29.15
C THR A 77 5.45 11.22 -29.75
N ARG A 78 4.48 10.55 -29.07
CA ARG A 78 3.17 10.06 -29.60
C ARG A 78 2.48 9.06 -28.64
N THR A 79 1.30 9.47 -28.16
CA THR A 79 0.11 8.66 -27.81
C THR A 79 0.27 7.43 -26.90
N SER A 80 -0.13 7.58 -25.65
CA SER A 80 -1.13 6.72 -24.99
C SER A 80 -1.60 7.43 -23.72
N GLN A 81 -2.89 7.30 -23.38
CA GLN A 81 -3.41 7.71 -22.09
C GLN A 81 -2.56 7.00 -21.02
N GLN A 82 -1.78 7.75 -20.25
CA GLN A 82 -1.15 7.20 -19.05
C GLN A 82 -2.25 7.12 -18.01
N GLU A 83 -2.93 5.99 -17.96
CA GLU A 83 -3.96 5.70 -16.96
C GLU A 83 -3.35 5.81 -15.58
N CYS A 84 -3.95 6.63 -14.71
CA CYS A 84 -3.60 6.69 -13.30
C CYS A 84 -3.81 5.29 -12.71
N ARG A 85 -2.74 4.54 -12.46
CA ARG A 85 -2.77 3.26 -11.75
C ARG A 85 -2.50 3.55 -10.29
N GLY A 86 -3.26 2.97 -9.36
CA GLY A 86 -2.98 3.07 -7.93
C GLY A 86 -3.87 4.03 -7.12
N ILE A 87 -4.73 4.82 -7.76
CA ILE A 87 -5.66 5.71 -7.04
C ILE A 87 -6.95 4.95 -6.73
N LEU A 88 -7.37 4.98 -5.46
CA LEU A 88 -8.63 4.39 -4.99
C LEU A 88 -9.47 5.44 -4.27
N GLU A 89 -10.79 5.40 -4.49
CA GLU A 89 -11.76 6.21 -3.75
C GLU A 89 -12.23 5.46 -2.50
N LEU A 90 -12.06 6.08 -1.33
CA LEU A 90 -12.67 5.67 -0.07
C LEU A 90 -14.09 6.25 0.00
N LYS A 91 -15.07 5.44 -0.42
CA LYS A 91 -16.46 5.88 -0.64
C LYS A 91 -17.12 6.48 0.60
N ASP A 92 -16.78 5.98 1.78
CA ASP A 92 -17.42 6.40 3.03
C ASP A 92 -17.09 7.85 3.40
N ILE A 93 -15.93 8.34 2.97
CA ILE A 93 -15.46 9.70 3.25
C ILE A 93 -15.28 10.53 1.97
N ALA A 94 -15.56 9.96 0.80
CA ALA A 94 -15.36 10.60 -0.51
C ALA A 94 -13.94 11.16 -0.72
N GLN A 95 -12.93 10.48 -0.18
CA GLN A 95 -11.51 10.81 -0.31
C GLN A 95 -10.79 9.83 -1.23
N PHE A 96 -9.59 10.21 -1.69
CA PHE A 96 -8.75 9.37 -2.53
C PHE A 96 -7.45 9.01 -1.81
N ILE A 97 -7.06 7.74 -1.92
CA ILE A 97 -5.73 7.27 -1.54
C ILE A 97 -4.94 6.86 -2.77
N ASN A 98 -3.63 6.93 -2.66
CA ASN A 98 -2.69 6.55 -3.69
C ASN A 98 -1.81 5.42 -3.17
N ILE A 99 -2.04 4.20 -3.67
CA ILE A 99 -1.26 3.03 -3.25
C ILE A 99 0.15 3.16 -3.81
N ASP A 100 1.14 3.08 -2.93
CA ASP A 100 2.56 3.15 -3.29
C ASP A 100 3.13 1.74 -3.44
N VAL A 101 3.05 0.92 -2.38
CA VAL A 101 3.57 -0.45 -2.39
C VAL A 101 2.51 -1.44 -1.94
N LEU A 102 2.44 -2.58 -2.62
CA LEU A 102 1.86 -3.81 -2.06
C LEU A 102 2.99 -4.69 -1.56
N TYR A 103 2.97 -5.04 -0.29
CA TYR A 103 4.05 -5.77 0.35
C TYR A 103 4.16 -7.21 -0.15
N GLY A 104 5.39 -7.71 -0.11
CA GLY A 104 5.75 -9.08 -0.47
C GLY A 104 6.30 -9.84 0.73
N ILE A 105 6.93 -10.98 0.43
CA ILE A 105 7.64 -11.81 1.40
C ILE A 105 9.09 -11.95 0.94
N ASP A 106 10.02 -11.75 1.86
CA ASP A 106 11.46 -11.85 1.61
C ASP A 106 11.91 -11.00 0.40
N THR A 107 11.42 -9.76 0.28
CA THR A 107 11.66 -8.88 -0.88
C THR A 107 13.11 -8.37 -0.95
N GLY A 108 13.91 -8.63 0.08
CA GLY A 108 15.27 -8.11 0.27
C GLY A 108 15.30 -6.70 0.86
N LYS A 109 14.12 -6.14 1.18
CA LYS A 109 13.91 -4.84 1.82
C LYS A 109 12.80 -4.98 2.84
N SER A 110 13.13 -4.94 4.13
CA SER A 110 12.14 -5.14 5.20
C SER A 110 10.98 -4.14 5.14
N GLU A 111 11.24 -2.92 4.66
CA GLU A 111 10.19 -1.90 4.46
C GLU A 111 9.13 -2.26 3.42
N CYS A 112 9.35 -3.31 2.61
CA CYS A 112 8.40 -3.84 1.64
C CYS A 112 7.84 -5.22 2.03
N ASP A 113 8.15 -5.71 3.24
CA ASP A 113 7.78 -7.07 3.68
C ASP A 113 6.55 -7.06 4.61
N ILE A 114 5.62 -7.98 4.36
CA ILE A 114 4.42 -8.18 5.18
C ILE A 114 4.79 -8.43 6.64
N GLU A 115 5.82 -9.26 6.86
CA GLU A 115 6.29 -9.64 8.20
C GLU A 115 6.68 -8.41 9.03
N TYR A 116 7.50 -7.52 8.46
CA TYR A 116 8.05 -6.38 9.18
C TYR A 116 6.95 -5.45 9.72
N TRP A 117 5.98 -5.10 8.88
CA TRP A 117 4.93 -4.16 9.27
C TRP A 117 3.85 -4.83 10.13
N THR A 118 3.48 -6.07 9.83
CA THR A 118 2.48 -6.80 10.63
C THR A 118 3.00 -7.10 12.04
N ASP A 119 4.27 -7.50 12.19
CA ASP A 119 4.89 -7.70 13.51
C ASP A 119 4.98 -6.40 14.31
N LYS A 120 5.37 -5.30 13.65
CA LYS A 120 5.51 -3.99 14.29
C LYS A 120 4.21 -3.44 14.86
N TYR A 121 3.08 -3.70 14.20
CA TYR A 121 1.75 -3.22 14.60
C TYR A 121 0.90 -4.33 15.24
N PHE A 122 1.47 -5.50 15.53
CA PHE A 122 0.71 -6.70 15.90
C PHE A 122 -0.28 -6.49 17.06
N ASP A 123 0.14 -5.77 18.11
CA ASP A 123 -0.69 -5.49 19.30
C ASP A 123 -1.82 -4.47 19.04
N GLU A 124 -1.75 -3.73 17.94
CA GLU A 124 -2.72 -2.68 17.55
C GLU A 124 -3.72 -3.19 16.49
N LEU A 125 -3.38 -4.28 15.80
CA LEU A 125 -4.21 -4.86 14.76
C LEU A 125 -5.35 -5.72 15.33
N LEU A 126 -6.47 -5.74 14.61
CA LEU A 126 -7.56 -6.66 14.89
C LEU A 126 -7.13 -8.11 14.63
N GLU A 127 -7.77 -9.07 15.30
CA GLU A 127 -7.50 -10.50 15.09
C GLU A 127 -7.66 -10.88 13.60
N ASN A 128 -6.82 -11.80 13.12
CA ASN A 128 -6.78 -12.25 11.73
C ASN A 128 -6.39 -11.17 10.71
N THR A 129 -5.73 -10.09 11.14
CA THR A 129 -5.34 -8.99 10.25
C THR A 129 -3.86 -9.05 9.89
N ILE A 130 -3.54 -8.72 8.64
CA ILE A 130 -2.18 -8.48 8.18
C ILE A 130 -2.08 -7.16 7.43
N ILE A 131 -0.88 -6.57 7.38
CA ILE A 131 -0.60 -5.38 6.58
C ILE A 131 -0.06 -5.82 5.22
N ILE A 132 -0.76 -5.44 4.15
CA ILE A 132 -0.48 -5.89 2.77
C ILE A 132 0.07 -4.79 1.86
N GLY A 133 0.23 -3.56 2.36
CA GLY A 133 0.78 -2.44 1.59
C GLY A 133 0.65 -1.11 2.31
N ASP A 134 1.07 -0.04 1.63
CA ASP A 134 0.99 1.35 2.08
C ASP A 134 0.59 2.32 0.98
N SER A 135 0.29 3.54 1.40
CA SER A 135 -0.08 4.65 0.53
C SER A 135 0.86 5.85 0.67
N LEU A 136 0.85 6.73 -0.33
CA LEU A 136 1.53 8.03 -0.25
C LEU A 136 0.99 8.94 0.86
N GLN A 137 -0.23 8.67 1.36
CA GLN A 137 -0.82 9.33 2.52
C GLN A 137 -0.26 8.80 3.85
N HIS A 138 0.74 7.92 3.80
CA HIS A 138 1.37 7.32 4.98
C HIS A 138 0.40 6.50 5.84
N GLY A 139 -0.60 5.89 5.22
CA GLY A 139 -1.44 4.88 5.88
C GLY A 139 -1.22 3.49 5.26
N PHE A 140 -1.79 2.48 5.89
CA PHE A 140 -1.62 1.08 5.51
C PHE A 140 -2.82 0.54 4.75
N ILE A 141 -2.58 -0.43 3.87
CA ILE A 141 -3.60 -1.35 3.38
C ILE A 141 -3.56 -2.58 4.26
N VAL A 142 -4.66 -2.86 4.93
CA VAL A 142 -4.79 -4.00 5.84
C VAL A 142 -5.84 -4.98 5.33
N MET A 143 -5.63 -6.26 5.58
CA MET A 143 -6.55 -7.31 5.18
C MET A 143 -6.92 -8.17 6.38
N ILE A 144 -8.21 -8.22 6.67
CA ILE A 144 -8.79 -9.12 7.67
C ILE A 144 -9.09 -10.44 6.95
N CYS A 145 -8.39 -11.50 7.32
CA CYS A 145 -8.35 -12.77 6.59
C CYS A 145 -9.52 -13.71 6.91
N ALA A 146 -10.21 -13.49 8.04
CA ALA A 146 -11.28 -14.37 8.50
C ALA A 146 -12.32 -13.63 9.36
N GLY A 147 -13.51 -14.23 9.49
CA GLY A 147 -14.61 -13.70 10.30
C GLY A 147 -15.60 -12.84 9.51
N GLU A 148 -16.58 -12.27 10.22
CA GLU A 148 -17.66 -11.46 9.61
C GLU A 148 -17.14 -10.14 9.03
N ASN A 149 -16.01 -9.64 9.53
CA ASN A 149 -15.36 -8.42 9.08
C ASN A 149 -14.26 -8.69 8.04
N ALA A 150 -14.16 -9.91 7.50
CA ALA A 150 -13.16 -10.22 6.47
C ALA A 150 -13.29 -9.26 5.27
N GLY A 151 -12.15 -8.80 4.76
CA GLY A 151 -12.11 -7.80 3.70
C GLY A 151 -10.82 -6.99 3.69
N VAL A 152 -10.76 -6.02 2.78
CA VAL A 152 -9.62 -5.11 2.60
C VAL A 152 -10.01 -3.71 3.03
N TYR A 153 -9.14 -3.07 3.81
CA TYR A 153 -9.38 -1.77 4.44
C TYR A 153 -8.15 -0.87 4.29
N TYR A 154 -8.37 0.44 4.34
CA TYR A 154 -7.34 1.45 4.52
C TYR A 154 -7.28 1.81 6.00
N TYR A 155 -6.10 1.72 6.61
CA TYR A 155 -5.83 2.15 7.97
C TYR A 155 -5.00 3.44 7.95
N ASP A 156 -5.63 4.55 8.31
CA ASP A 156 -5.01 5.87 8.38
C ASP A 156 -4.27 6.07 9.70
N ASP A 157 -3.13 5.38 9.83
CA ASP A 157 -2.22 5.48 10.99
C ASP A 157 -1.62 6.88 11.15
N SER A 158 -1.48 7.64 10.05
CA SER A 158 -0.90 8.99 10.05
C SER A 158 -1.91 10.10 10.39
N TYR A 159 -3.20 9.77 10.50
CA TYR A 159 -4.29 10.74 10.64
C TYR A 159 -4.26 11.80 9.52
N TYR A 160 -4.02 11.34 8.29
CA TYR A 160 -3.99 12.20 7.11
C TYR A 160 -5.35 12.84 6.82
N PHE A 161 -6.45 12.09 7.01
CA PHE A 161 -7.80 12.56 6.77
C PHE A 161 -8.39 13.29 7.99
N GLU A 162 -9.17 14.35 7.76
CA GLU A 162 -9.85 15.10 8.83
C GLU A 162 -10.92 14.25 9.54
N GLU A 163 -11.43 13.22 8.86
CA GLU A 163 -12.39 12.25 9.38
C GLU A 163 -11.76 11.27 10.39
N SER A 164 -10.43 11.10 10.35
CA SER A 164 -9.69 10.17 11.21
C SER A 164 -9.54 10.72 12.63
N ASN A 165 -9.82 9.87 13.61
CA ASN A 165 -9.66 10.17 15.04
C ASN A 165 -9.39 8.87 15.82
N ASP A 166 -9.09 9.00 17.12
CA ASP A 166 -8.70 7.88 18.00
C ASP A 166 -9.73 6.74 18.05
N GLU A 167 -11.00 7.02 17.73
CA GLU A 167 -12.09 6.03 17.73
C GLU A 167 -12.41 5.49 16.32
N GLY A 168 -11.85 6.08 15.27
CA GLY A 168 -12.17 5.71 13.89
C GLY A 168 -11.19 6.29 12.88
N ASN A 169 -10.31 5.44 12.36
CA ASN A 169 -9.36 5.74 11.30
C ASN A 169 -9.12 4.54 10.34
N VAL A 170 -10.08 3.60 10.31
CA VAL A 170 -10.06 2.44 9.41
C VAL A 170 -11.26 2.52 8.46
N TYR A 171 -11.00 2.46 7.16
CA TYR A 171 -11.98 2.70 6.10
C TYR A 171 -12.09 1.47 5.19
N TRP A 172 -13.31 1.07 4.86
CA TRP A 172 -13.55 -0.09 4.01
C TRP A 172 -13.15 0.18 2.54
N ILE A 173 -12.56 -0.82 1.87
CA ILE A 173 -12.20 -0.74 0.45
C ILE A 173 -12.97 -1.77 -0.39
N ALA A 174 -12.88 -3.06 -0.01
CA ALA A 174 -13.41 -4.16 -0.81
C ALA A 174 -13.72 -5.42 0.03
N GLU A 175 -14.60 -6.29 -0.49
CA GLU A 175 -14.98 -7.54 0.19
C GLU A 175 -13.86 -8.58 0.19
N ASN A 176 -12.99 -8.57 -0.83
CA ASN A 176 -11.88 -9.51 -0.99
C ASN A 176 -10.71 -8.89 -1.77
N PHE A 177 -9.59 -9.59 -1.82
CA PHE A 177 -8.38 -9.09 -2.48
C PHE A 177 -8.56 -8.98 -3.99
N GLU A 178 -9.29 -9.91 -4.63
CA GLU A 178 -9.56 -9.85 -6.07
C GLU A 178 -10.29 -8.56 -6.47
N GLU A 179 -11.30 -8.14 -5.71
CA GLU A 179 -12.02 -6.89 -5.93
C GLU A 179 -11.13 -5.66 -5.73
N PHE A 180 -10.39 -5.61 -4.62
CA PHE A 180 -9.38 -4.57 -4.38
C PHE A 180 -8.39 -4.47 -5.56
N TRP A 181 -7.90 -5.61 -6.04
CA TRP A 181 -6.95 -5.68 -7.14
C TRP A 181 -7.53 -5.25 -8.49
N LYS A 182 -8.82 -5.50 -8.74
CA LYS A 182 -9.54 -4.98 -9.92
C LYS A 182 -9.65 -3.47 -9.89
N MET A 183 -9.95 -2.89 -8.71
CA MET A 183 -10.04 -1.44 -8.55
C MET A 183 -8.73 -0.73 -8.91
N LEU A 184 -7.57 -1.31 -8.55
CA LEU A 184 -6.25 -0.75 -8.89
C LEU A 184 -5.90 -0.78 -10.38
N LYS A 185 -6.55 -1.65 -11.15
CA LYS A 185 -6.24 -1.90 -12.56
C LYS A 185 -7.16 -1.16 -13.54
N ASN A 186 -8.15 -0.41 -13.05
CA ASN A 186 -9.16 0.29 -13.87
C ASN A 186 -9.79 -0.62 -14.95
N TYR A 187 -10.28 -1.80 -14.57
CA TYR A 187 -11.08 -2.66 -15.46
C TYR A 187 -12.57 -2.34 -15.39
#